data_AF-A0A2D6TPB9-F1
#
_entry.id   AF-A0A2D6TPB9-F1
#
_cell.length_a   1.000
_cell.length_b   1.000
_cell.length_c   1.000
_cell.angle_alpha   90.00
_cell.angle_beta   90.00
_cell.angle_gamma   90.00
#
_symmetry.space_group_name_H-M   'P 1'
#
loop_
_entity.id
_entity.type
_entity.pdbx_description
1 polymer ?
#
loop_
_entity_poly.entity_id
_entity_poly.type
_entity_poly.pdbx_seq_one_letter_code
_entity_poly.pdbx_strand_id
1 'polypeptide(L)'
;MVGVYRIYPKKKRSFFNNFSINTNLILINIALFIIFSILIYSNIKFLDYIAVKPSNIFQGKYLWTFLTSMFIHGNIWHIFANMLSLLFIGTLVERILGAKRYLYFYLIAGLFAGLFFVLLSLIFQNDFNTFAVGASGALFGLVGFLMIITPNLPVYVMFIPIPIKMKYAAPGILVVLWFISAAGNIPIGNTAHLGGLIIGLIYGIYLRNTYKNKTQYISRHFS
;
A
#
# COMPACT_ATOMS: atom_id res chain seq x y z
N MET A 1 -27.57 -19.71 -43.38
CA MET A 1 -27.92 -18.37 -42.86
C MET A 1 -26.68 -17.75 -42.25
N VAL A 2 -26.27 -16.58 -42.74
CA VAL A 2 -24.99 -15.92 -42.46
C VAL A 2 -25.06 -15.20 -41.11
N GLY A 3 -24.13 -15.51 -40.19
CA GLY A 3 -24.02 -14.85 -38.89
C GLY A 3 -23.50 -13.42 -39.04
N VAL A 4 -24.35 -12.45 -38.71
CA VAL A 4 -23.97 -11.03 -38.69
C VAL A 4 -23.20 -10.76 -37.39
N TYR A 5 -21.87 -10.74 -37.48
CA TYR A 5 -21.02 -10.24 -36.40
C TYR A 5 -21.23 -8.73 -36.24
N ARG A 6 -21.96 -8.34 -35.19
CA ARG A 6 -22.15 -6.94 -34.82
C ARG A 6 -20.86 -6.43 -34.16
N ILE A 7 -19.97 -5.85 -34.96
CA ILE A 7 -18.76 -5.19 -34.47
C ILE A 7 -19.18 -3.85 -33.86
N TYR A 8 -19.17 -3.76 -32.54
CA TYR A 8 -19.33 -2.48 -31.84
C TYR A 8 -18.07 -1.62 -32.04
N PRO A 9 -18.20 -0.33 -32.40
CA PRO A 9 -17.04 0.54 -32.54
C PRO A 9 -16.35 0.71 -31.17
N LYS A 10 -15.04 0.43 -31.11
CA LYS A 10 -14.21 0.73 -29.93
C LYS A 10 -14.23 2.25 -29.72
N LYS A 11 -14.87 2.69 -28.63
CA LYS A 11 -14.87 4.08 -28.17
C LYS A 11 -13.41 4.57 -28.04
N LYS A 12 -13.03 5.65 -28.74
CA LYS A 12 -11.69 6.27 -28.62
C LYS A 12 -11.43 6.57 -27.14
N ARG A 13 -10.47 5.86 -26.53
CA ARG A 13 -10.02 6.09 -25.16
C ARG A 13 -8.92 7.16 -25.20
N SER A 14 -8.98 8.16 -24.30
CA SER A 14 -7.89 9.14 -24.16
C SER A 14 -6.60 8.44 -23.73
N PHE A 15 -5.45 9.06 -23.96
CA PHE A 15 -4.12 8.48 -23.66
C PHE A 15 -4.00 7.93 -22.22
N PHE A 16 -4.62 8.60 -21.24
CA PHE A 16 -4.65 8.17 -19.83
C PHE A 16 -5.63 7.03 -19.53
N ASN A 17 -6.59 6.74 -20.42
CA ASN A 17 -7.53 5.61 -20.28
C ASN A 17 -6.94 4.25 -20.71
N ASN A 18 -5.65 4.19 -21.05
CA ASN A 18 -4.96 2.94 -21.38
C ASN A 18 -4.19 2.34 -20.20
N PHE A 19 -3.85 3.13 -19.18
CA PHE A 19 -3.08 2.65 -18.02
C PHE A 19 -4.00 2.10 -16.91
N SER A 20 -3.52 1.08 -16.20
CA SER A 20 -4.19 0.58 -15.00
C SER A 20 -4.11 1.63 -13.88
N ILE A 21 -5.00 1.55 -12.90
CA ILE A 21 -4.96 2.46 -11.76
C ILE A 21 -3.65 2.29 -10.98
N ASN A 22 -3.17 1.05 -10.82
CA ASN A 22 -1.89 0.79 -10.17
C ASN A 22 -0.72 1.49 -10.91
N THR A 23 -0.73 1.45 -12.25
CA THR A 23 0.29 2.15 -13.05
C THR A 23 0.25 3.65 -12.80
N ASN A 24 -0.95 4.24 -12.77
CA ASN A 24 -1.10 5.67 -12.45
C ASN A 24 -0.62 5.99 -11.03
N LEU A 25 -0.91 5.15 -10.03
CA LEU A 25 -0.39 5.32 -8.67
C LEU A 25 1.15 5.30 -8.65
N ILE A 26 1.79 4.36 -9.37
CA ILE A 26 3.25 4.30 -9.46
C ILE A 26 3.82 5.59 -10.07
N LEU A 27 3.27 6.04 -11.20
CA LEU A 27 3.73 7.27 -11.86
C LEU A 27 3.57 8.51 -10.97
N ILE A 28 2.43 8.62 -10.27
CA ILE A 28 2.17 9.71 -9.33
C ILE A 28 3.18 9.70 -8.18
N ASN A 29 3.46 8.54 -7.60
CA ASN A 29 4.43 8.40 -6.52
C ASN A 29 5.85 8.81 -6.96
N ILE A 30 6.26 8.41 -8.17
CA ILE A 30 7.57 8.79 -8.73
C ILE A 30 7.64 10.31 -8.96
N ALA A 31 6.62 10.90 -9.58
CA ALA A 31 6.57 12.34 -9.83
C ALA A 31 6.60 13.15 -8.53
N LEU A 32 5.80 12.77 -7.54
CA LEU A 32 5.75 13.44 -6.25
C LEU A 32 7.04 13.28 -5.46
N PHE A 33 7.70 12.11 -5.54
CA PHE A 33 9.01 11.94 -4.91
C PHE A 33 10.05 12.90 -5.46
N ILE A 34 10.10 13.12 -6.78
CA ILE A 34 11.02 14.09 -7.39
C ILE A 34 10.71 15.51 -6.90
N ILE A 35 9.44 15.93 -6.96
CA ILE A 35 9.01 17.27 -6.55
C ILE A 35 9.32 17.52 -5.08
N PHE A 36 8.92 16.62 -4.20
CA PHE A 36 9.11 16.81 -2.76
C PHE A 36 10.57 16.66 -2.35
N SER A 37 11.38 15.86 -3.03
CA SER A 37 12.84 15.82 -2.77
C SER A 37 13.48 17.19 -2.98
N ILE A 38 13.08 17.93 -4.03
CA ILE A 38 13.58 19.29 -4.30
C ILE A 38 13.10 20.28 -3.24
N LEU A 39 11.81 20.23 -2.87
CA LEU A 39 11.23 21.12 -1.86
C LEU A 39 11.85 20.88 -0.47
N ILE A 40 11.99 19.62 -0.06
CA ILE A 40 12.57 19.23 1.23
C ILE A 40 14.05 19.61 1.28
N TYR A 41 14.80 19.44 0.18
CA TYR A 41 16.19 19.89 0.09
C TYR A 41 16.31 21.41 0.29
N SER A 42 15.36 22.17 -0.25
CA SER A 42 15.33 23.64 -0.10
C SER A 42 14.95 24.07 1.33
N ASN A 43 14.01 23.37 1.97
CA ASN A 43 13.61 23.64 3.35
C ASN A 43 12.99 22.40 4.01
N ILE A 44 13.68 21.82 5.00
CA ILE A 44 13.23 20.62 5.71
C ILE A 44 11.85 20.79 6.38
N LYS A 45 11.43 22.01 6.73
CA LYS A 45 10.11 22.30 7.32
C LYS A 45 8.94 21.95 6.41
N PHE A 46 9.17 21.74 5.10
CA PHE A 46 8.12 21.25 4.22
C PHE A 46 7.56 19.88 4.66
N LEU A 47 8.35 19.08 5.38
CA LEU A 47 7.90 17.80 5.93
C LEU A 47 6.67 17.92 6.84
N ASP A 48 6.56 18.99 7.64
CA ASP A 48 5.42 19.19 8.54
C ASP A 48 4.08 19.29 7.80
N TYR A 49 4.09 19.76 6.54
CA TYR A 49 2.89 19.98 5.74
C TYR A 49 2.50 18.77 4.88
N ILE A 50 3.37 17.76 4.76
CA ILE A 50 3.21 16.68 3.77
C ILE A 50 3.39 15.27 4.36
N ALA A 51 4.04 15.15 5.53
CA ALA A 51 4.24 13.89 6.23
C ALA A 51 3.39 13.84 7.50
N VAL A 52 2.91 12.65 7.88
CA VAL A 52 2.15 12.50 9.13
C VAL A 52 3.13 12.60 10.29
N LYS A 53 2.86 13.51 11.22
CA LYS A 53 3.58 13.62 12.49
C LYS A 53 2.57 13.63 13.64
N PRO A 54 2.59 12.65 14.56
CA PRO A 54 1.55 12.53 15.58
C PRO A 54 1.35 13.80 16.41
N SER A 55 2.43 14.49 16.79
CA SER A 55 2.35 15.77 17.51
C SER A 55 1.51 16.83 16.78
N ASN A 56 1.62 16.91 15.45
CA ASN A 56 0.87 17.88 14.65
C ASN A 56 -0.61 17.47 14.60
N ILE A 57 -0.88 16.18 14.42
CA ILE A 57 -2.25 15.66 14.37
C ILE A 57 -2.98 15.84 15.70
N PHE A 58 -2.34 15.56 16.84
CA PHE A 58 -2.93 15.77 18.16
C PHE A 58 -3.18 17.26 18.49
N GLN A 59 -2.44 18.17 17.84
CA GLN A 59 -2.71 19.61 17.90
C GLN A 59 -3.79 20.06 16.90
N GLY A 60 -4.42 19.15 16.14
CA GLY A 60 -5.42 19.46 15.12
C GLY A 60 -4.84 20.08 13.85
N LYS A 61 -3.52 19.97 13.62
CA LYS A 61 -2.84 20.57 12.46
C LYS A 61 -2.65 19.57 11.33
N TYR A 62 -2.66 20.08 10.10
CA TYR A 62 -2.22 19.39 8.89
C TYR A 62 -2.89 18.02 8.65
N LEU A 63 -4.20 17.89 8.88
CA LEU A 63 -4.91 16.60 8.75
C LEU A 63 -4.84 16.00 7.33
N TRP A 64 -4.61 16.81 6.30
CA TRP A 64 -4.36 16.34 4.93
C TRP A 64 -3.08 15.51 4.78
N THR A 65 -2.18 15.55 5.77
CA THR A 65 -0.96 14.72 5.81
C THR A 65 -1.26 13.23 5.79
N PHE A 66 -2.42 12.78 6.30
CA PHE A 66 -2.84 11.39 6.17
C PHE A 66 -2.90 10.91 4.72
N LEU A 67 -3.35 11.77 3.79
CA LEU A 67 -3.40 11.44 2.37
C LEU A 67 -2.06 11.70 1.68
N THR A 68 -1.46 12.87 1.90
CA THR A 68 -0.23 13.27 1.19
C THR A 68 0.96 12.40 1.56
N SER A 69 1.08 11.97 2.82
CA SER A 69 2.16 11.09 3.28
C SER A 69 2.21 9.75 2.52
N MET A 70 1.09 9.27 1.99
CA MET A 70 1.04 8.03 1.20
C MET A 70 1.85 8.13 -0.10
N PHE A 71 2.17 9.33 -0.57
CA PHE A 71 2.82 9.56 -1.87
C PHE A 71 4.26 10.09 -1.79
N ILE A 72 4.81 10.17 -0.58
CA ILE A 72 6.12 10.76 -0.32
C ILE A 72 7.04 9.69 0.24
N HIS A 73 8.32 9.76 -0.08
CA HIS A 73 9.29 8.75 0.34
C HIS A 73 10.55 9.42 0.86
N GLY A 74 11.12 8.85 1.93
CA GLY A 74 12.29 9.44 2.58
C GLY A 74 13.62 9.24 1.84
N ASN A 75 13.71 8.26 0.94
CA ASN A 75 14.92 7.99 0.16
C ASN A 75 14.64 7.13 -1.08
N ILE A 76 15.64 6.99 -1.94
CA ILE A 76 15.55 6.24 -3.21
C ILE A 76 15.22 4.76 -3.03
N TRP A 77 15.80 4.11 -2.02
CA TRP A 77 15.56 2.68 -1.75
C TRP A 77 14.14 2.44 -1.24
N HIS A 78 13.59 3.37 -0.46
CA HIS A 78 12.23 3.31 0.05
C HIS A 78 11.22 3.43 -1.09
N ILE A 79 11.36 4.40 -1.99
CA ILE A 79 10.47 4.48 -3.17
C ILE A 79 10.65 3.27 -4.09
N PHE A 80 11.89 2.82 -4.32
CA PHE A 80 12.15 1.64 -5.14
C PHE A 80 11.41 0.41 -4.61
N ALA A 81 11.55 0.10 -3.32
CA ALA A 81 10.88 -1.04 -2.70
C ALA A 81 9.34 -0.91 -2.78
N ASN A 82 8.79 0.28 -2.56
CA ASN A 82 7.35 0.52 -2.65
C ASN A 82 6.82 0.41 -4.09
N MET A 83 7.52 0.95 -5.08
CA MET A 83 7.08 0.89 -6.48
C MET A 83 7.21 -0.52 -7.04
N LEU A 84 8.27 -1.26 -6.68
CA LEU A 84 8.41 -2.67 -7.00
C LEU A 84 7.28 -3.50 -6.38
N SER A 85 6.95 -3.23 -5.11
CA SER A 85 5.83 -3.89 -4.43
C SER A 85 4.49 -3.55 -5.10
N LEU A 86 4.24 -2.29 -5.46
CA LEU A 86 3.03 -1.90 -6.19
C LEU A 86 2.96 -2.58 -7.56
N LEU A 87 4.07 -2.66 -8.29
CA LEU A 87 4.12 -3.30 -9.61
C LEU A 87 3.64 -4.75 -9.54
N PHE A 88 4.04 -5.51 -8.53
CA PHE A 88 3.62 -6.91 -8.37
C PHE A 88 2.30 -7.06 -7.59
N ILE A 89 2.27 -6.61 -6.34
CA ILE A 89 1.14 -6.78 -5.43
C ILE A 89 -0.04 -5.91 -5.85
N GLY A 90 0.20 -4.64 -6.19
CA GLY A 90 -0.84 -3.73 -6.65
C GLY A 90 -1.54 -4.21 -7.91
N THR A 91 -0.77 -4.67 -8.91
CA THR A 91 -1.32 -5.23 -10.16
C THR A 91 -2.18 -6.47 -9.90
N LEU A 92 -1.73 -7.36 -9.01
CA LEU A 92 -2.49 -8.57 -8.66
C LEU A 92 -3.80 -8.21 -7.96
N VAL A 93 -3.77 -7.33 -6.97
CA VAL A 93 -4.98 -6.91 -6.25
C VAL A 93 -5.94 -6.13 -7.16
N GLU A 94 -5.42 -5.29 -8.06
CA GLU A 94 -6.23 -4.61 -9.09
C GLU A 94 -6.93 -5.63 -10.00
N ARG A 95 -6.26 -6.72 -10.40
CA ARG A 95 -6.86 -7.80 -11.19
C ARG A 95 -7.96 -8.55 -10.42
N ILE A 96 -7.79 -8.75 -9.12
CA ILE A 96 -8.76 -9.46 -8.26
C ILE A 96 -9.99 -8.60 -7.96
N LEU A 97 -9.80 -7.34 -7.59
CA LEU A 97 -10.87 -6.44 -7.13
C LEU A 97 -11.50 -5.62 -8.27
N GLY A 98 -10.76 -5.38 -9.34
CA GLY A 98 -11.04 -4.39 -10.37
C GLY A 98 -10.60 -2.97 -9.96
N ALA A 99 -10.31 -2.15 -10.97
CA ALA A 99 -9.73 -0.80 -10.86
C ALA A 99 -10.33 0.08 -9.75
N LYS A 100 -11.66 0.29 -9.75
CA LYS A 100 -12.32 1.20 -8.81
C LYS A 100 -12.21 0.73 -7.35
N ARG A 101 -12.46 -0.56 -7.11
CA ARG A 101 -12.42 -1.14 -5.76
C ARG A 101 -11.00 -1.19 -5.22
N TYR A 102 -10.04 -1.49 -6.09
CA TYR A 102 -8.62 -1.41 -5.77
C TYR A 102 -8.20 0.00 -5.34
N LEU A 103 -8.60 1.05 -6.08
CA LEU A 103 -8.27 2.43 -5.72
C LEU A 103 -8.79 2.80 -4.33
N TYR A 104 -10.09 2.57 -4.09
CA TYR A 104 -10.69 2.88 -2.79
C TYR A 104 -10.04 2.09 -1.66
N PHE A 105 -9.79 0.80 -1.88
CA PHE A 105 -9.15 -0.03 -0.88
C PHE A 105 -7.73 0.44 -0.57
N TYR A 106 -6.93 0.78 -1.59
CA TYR A 106 -5.58 1.33 -1.41
C TYR A 106 -5.60 2.62 -0.58
N LEU A 107 -6.49 3.56 -0.90
CA LEU A 107 -6.63 4.83 -0.18
C LEU A 107 -7.09 4.60 1.27
N ILE A 108 -8.14 3.81 1.48
CA ILE A 108 -8.65 3.51 2.83
C ILE A 108 -7.59 2.79 3.66
N ALA A 109 -6.86 1.84 3.08
CA ALA A 109 -5.80 1.12 3.78
C ALA A 109 -4.66 2.06 4.23
N GLY A 110 -4.25 2.99 3.37
CA GLY A 110 -3.23 3.98 3.72
C GLY A 110 -3.70 4.97 4.79
N LEU A 111 -4.92 5.49 4.67
CA LEU A 111 -5.51 6.38 5.69
C LEU A 111 -5.63 5.68 7.04
N PHE A 112 -6.10 4.42 7.05
CA PHE A 112 -6.19 3.62 8.27
C PHE A 112 -4.81 3.33 8.86
N ALA A 113 -3.81 3.00 8.04
CA ALA A 113 -2.44 2.79 8.49
C ALA A 113 -1.85 4.05 9.15
N GLY A 114 -2.07 5.23 8.55
CA GLY A 114 -1.66 6.51 9.12
C GLY A 114 -2.37 6.82 10.44
N LEU A 115 -3.69 6.60 10.50
CA LEU A 115 -4.46 6.77 11.74
C LEU A 115 -3.96 5.83 12.84
N PHE A 116 -3.73 4.57 12.50
CA PHE A 116 -3.24 3.55 13.43
C PHE A 116 -1.85 3.91 13.96
N PHE A 117 -0.94 4.41 13.11
CA PHE A 117 0.35 4.95 13.51
C PHE A 117 0.21 6.08 14.55
N VAL A 118 -0.65 7.06 14.29
CA VAL A 118 -0.90 8.18 15.22
C VAL A 118 -1.45 7.68 16.55
N LEU A 119 -2.45 6.80 16.54
CA LEU A 119 -3.04 6.27 17.77
C LEU A 119 -2.05 5.44 18.59
N LEU A 120 -1.23 4.62 17.94
CA LEU A 120 -0.21 3.82 18.63
C LEU A 120 0.94 4.66 19.19
N SER A 121 1.19 5.85 18.67
CA SER A 121 2.19 6.77 19.26
C SER A 121 1.84 7.21 20.69
N LEU A 122 0.57 7.09 21.12
CA LEU A 122 0.17 7.32 22.52
C LEU A 122 0.66 6.20 23.45
N ILE A 123 0.78 4.99 22.93
CA ILE A 123 1.25 3.81 23.66
C ILE A 123 2.78 3.75 23.58
N PHE A 124 3.31 3.93 22.38
CA PHE A 124 4.73 3.93 22.08
C PHE A 124 5.21 5.38 21.92
N GLN A 125 5.43 6.05 23.05
CA GLN A 125 5.75 7.49 23.13
C GLN A 125 6.98 7.94 22.30
N ASN A 126 7.77 6.99 21.80
CA ASN A 126 8.95 7.24 20.95
C ASN A 126 8.58 7.83 19.57
N ASP A 127 7.33 7.69 19.11
CA ASP A 127 6.94 8.10 17.75
C ASP A 127 6.33 9.50 17.65
N PHE A 128 6.17 10.22 18.77
CA PHE A 128 5.36 11.45 18.81
C PHE A 128 5.87 12.55 17.86
N ASN A 129 7.19 12.62 17.67
CA ASN A 129 7.85 13.59 16.80
C ASN A 129 8.41 12.98 15.51
N THR A 130 8.09 11.72 15.23
CA THR A 130 8.58 10.99 14.05
C THR A 130 7.64 11.22 12.88
N PHE A 131 8.23 11.50 11.70
CA PHE A 131 7.48 11.63 10.46
C PHE A 131 7.24 10.25 9.83
N ALA A 132 5.98 9.94 9.51
CA ALA A 132 5.60 8.81 8.69
C ALA A 132 5.33 9.24 7.25
N VAL A 133 5.99 8.58 6.31
CA VAL A 133 5.84 8.76 4.86
C VAL A 133 5.88 7.40 4.18
N GLY A 134 5.25 7.29 3.02
CA GLY A 134 5.36 6.15 2.11
C GLY A 134 4.05 5.45 1.83
N ALA A 135 3.99 4.85 0.63
CA ALA A 135 2.88 4.00 0.20
C ALA A 135 2.78 2.67 0.98
N SER A 136 3.78 2.34 1.80
CA SER A 136 3.93 1.05 2.46
C SER A 136 2.75 0.69 3.36
N GLY A 137 2.14 1.65 4.07
CA GLY A 137 0.96 1.38 4.90
C GLY A 137 -0.21 0.79 4.08
N ALA A 138 -0.49 1.39 2.93
CA ALA A 138 -1.49 0.89 1.98
C ALA A 138 -1.07 -0.47 1.37
N LEU A 139 0.21 -0.63 1.01
CA LEU A 139 0.75 -1.90 0.52
C LEU A 139 0.57 -3.03 1.51
N PHE A 140 0.79 -2.80 2.82
CA PHE A 140 0.52 -3.80 3.84
C PHE A 140 -0.98 -4.15 3.93
N GLY A 141 -1.88 -3.20 3.65
CA GLY A 141 -3.30 -3.50 3.42
C GLY A 141 -3.53 -4.46 2.26
N LEU A 142 -2.86 -4.25 1.13
CA LEU A 142 -2.94 -5.17 -0.01
C LEU A 142 -2.38 -6.56 0.34
N VAL A 143 -1.27 -6.62 1.08
CA VAL A 143 -0.64 -7.85 1.55
C VAL A 143 -1.55 -8.61 2.52
N GLY A 144 -2.16 -7.93 3.48
CA GLY A 144 -3.12 -8.52 4.44
C GLY A 144 -4.36 -9.06 3.74
N PHE A 145 -4.85 -8.34 2.73
CA PHE A 145 -5.94 -8.81 1.88
C PHE A 145 -5.56 -10.10 1.14
N LEU A 146 -4.39 -10.14 0.48
CA LEU A 146 -3.93 -11.33 -0.24
C LEU A 146 -3.64 -12.51 0.69
N MET A 147 -3.16 -12.28 1.92
CA MET A 147 -3.00 -13.32 2.93
C MET A 147 -4.31 -14.08 3.18
N ILE A 148 -5.45 -13.40 3.11
CA ILE A 148 -6.77 -14.02 3.25
C ILE A 148 -7.32 -14.52 1.91
N ILE A 149 -7.19 -13.80 0.81
CA ILE A 149 -7.84 -14.23 -0.44
C ILE A 149 -7.05 -15.31 -1.17
N THR A 150 -5.72 -15.27 -1.10
CA THR A 150 -4.81 -16.19 -1.81
C THR A 150 -3.68 -16.66 -0.86
N PRO A 151 -4.00 -17.39 0.23
CA PRO A 151 -3.04 -17.71 1.30
C PRO A 151 -1.85 -18.58 0.86
N ASN A 152 -2.04 -19.39 -0.19
CA ASN A 152 -1.04 -20.32 -0.68
C ASN A 152 -0.29 -19.80 -1.92
N LEU A 153 -0.62 -18.59 -2.40
CA LEU A 153 0.10 -17.94 -3.49
C LEU A 153 1.59 -17.85 -3.15
N PRO A 154 2.49 -18.44 -3.96
CA PRO A 154 3.93 -18.25 -3.80
C PRO A 154 4.32 -16.83 -4.21
N VAL A 155 5.00 -16.12 -3.32
CA VAL A 155 5.56 -14.79 -3.59
C VAL A 155 7.04 -14.74 -3.31
N TYR A 156 7.75 -13.97 -4.12
CA TYR A 156 9.14 -13.64 -3.88
C TYR A 156 9.20 -12.39 -3.01
N VAL A 157 9.77 -12.53 -1.81
CA VAL A 157 10.13 -11.39 -0.97
C VAL A 157 11.48 -10.88 -1.44
N MET A 158 11.65 -9.55 -1.51
CA MET A 158 12.85 -8.93 -2.04
C MET A 158 14.12 -9.52 -1.41
N PHE A 159 15.09 -9.88 -2.27
CA PHE A 159 16.36 -10.54 -1.91
C PHE A 159 16.26 -11.98 -1.38
N ILE A 160 15.07 -12.57 -1.27
CA ILE A 160 14.90 -13.99 -0.94
C ILE A 160 14.61 -14.76 -2.24
N PRO A 161 15.54 -15.59 -2.74
CA PRO A 161 15.39 -16.30 -4.02
C PRO A 161 14.44 -17.51 -3.94
N ILE A 162 13.79 -17.72 -2.79
CA ILE A 162 12.89 -18.83 -2.52
C ILE A 162 11.46 -18.30 -2.40
N PRO A 163 10.48 -18.84 -3.15
CA PRO A 163 9.11 -18.41 -3.04
C PRO A 163 8.52 -18.80 -1.67
N ILE A 164 7.87 -17.85 -1.01
CA ILE A 164 7.21 -18.04 0.27
C ILE A 164 5.70 -17.88 0.08
N LYS A 165 4.90 -18.77 0.67
CA LYS A 165 3.43 -18.64 0.60
C LYS A 165 2.97 -17.37 1.32
N MET A 166 1.99 -16.66 0.76
CA MET A 166 1.47 -15.40 1.31
C MET A 166 1.12 -15.46 2.81
N LYS A 167 0.56 -16.57 3.29
CA LYS A 167 0.22 -16.75 4.72
C LYS A 167 1.41 -16.71 5.68
N TYR A 168 2.62 -16.99 5.18
CA TYR A 168 3.87 -16.87 5.93
C TYR A 168 4.60 -15.58 5.60
N ALA A 169 4.61 -15.17 4.33
CA ALA A 169 5.29 -13.96 3.89
C ALA A 169 4.72 -12.70 4.56
N ALA A 170 3.39 -12.56 4.62
CA ALA A 170 2.74 -11.37 5.18
C ALA A 170 3.15 -11.04 6.63
N PRO A 171 3.01 -11.95 7.62
CA PRO A 171 3.50 -11.70 8.96
C PRO A 171 5.04 -11.73 9.04
N GLY A 172 5.71 -12.57 8.24
CA GLY A 172 7.18 -12.67 8.24
C GLY A 172 7.87 -11.37 7.86
N ILE A 173 7.35 -10.65 6.85
CA ILE A 173 7.89 -9.34 6.47
C ILE A 173 7.78 -8.35 7.63
N LEU A 174 6.65 -8.31 8.36
CA LEU A 174 6.54 -7.43 9.53
C LEU A 174 7.60 -7.77 10.58
N VAL A 175 7.79 -9.05 10.91
CA VAL A 175 8.79 -9.49 11.90
C VAL A 175 10.20 -9.06 11.48
N VAL A 176 10.55 -9.23 10.20
CA VAL A 176 11.86 -8.80 9.66
C VAL A 176 12.02 -7.29 9.75
N LEU A 177 11.00 -6.50 9.39
CA LEU A 177 11.08 -5.04 9.49
C LEU A 177 11.18 -4.56 10.95
N TRP A 178 10.50 -5.22 11.89
CA TRP A 178 10.69 -4.96 13.32
C TRP A 178 12.10 -5.27 13.80
N PHE A 179 12.67 -6.40 13.37
CA PHE A 179 14.04 -6.75 13.68
C PHE A 179 15.04 -5.73 13.12
N ILE A 180 14.89 -5.31 11.85
CA ILE A 180 15.76 -4.31 11.22
C ILE A 180 15.65 -2.97 11.96
N SER A 181 14.43 -2.52 12.28
CA SER A 181 14.24 -1.28 13.05
C SER A 181 14.92 -1.33 14.41
N ALA A 182 14.81 -2.46 15.12
CA ALA A 182 15.41 -2.63 16.44
C ALA A 182 16.94 -2.73 16.38
N ALA A 183 17.47 -3.53 15.46
CA ALA A 183 18.91 -3.76 15.32
C ALA A 183 19.66 -2.55 14.75
N GLY A 184 19.04 -1.82 13.81
CA GLY A 184 19.63 -0.66 13.15
C GLY A 184 19.26 0.68 13.77
N ASN A 185 18.32 0.71 14.74
CA ASN A 185 17.71 1.93 15.26
C ASN A 185 17.13 2.84 14.14
N ILE A 186 16.47 2.23 13.15
CA ILE A 186 15.92 2.91 11.97
C ILE A 186 14.39 3.00 12.10
N PRO A 187 13.78 4.19 12.00
CA PRO A 187 12.33 4.34 12.08
C PRO A 187 11.64 3.96 10.76
N ILE A 188 11.31 2.68 10.59
CA ILE A 188 10.70 2.12 9.36
C ILE A 188 9.16 2.31 9.31
N GLY A 189 8.54 2.73 10.43
CA GLY A 189 7.08 2.92 10.50
C GLY A 189 6.29 1.60 10.67
N ASN A 190 6.86 0.64 11.39
CA ASN A 190 6.30 -0.71 11.53
C ASN A 190 4.88 -0.74 12.14
N THR A 191 4.53 0.23 12.98
CA THR A 191 3.18 0.39 13.52
C THR A 191 2.17 0.77 12.43
N ALA A 192 2.55 1.62 11.47
CA ALA A 192 1.73 1.91 10.29
C ALA A 192 1.55 0.65 9.42
N HIS A 193 2.62 -0.13 9.20
CA HIS A 193 2.56 -1.39 8.44
C HIS A 193 1.64 -2.40 9.10
N LEU A 194 1.69 -2.53 10.42
CA LEU A 194 0.77 -3.37 11.19
C LEU A 194 -0.69 -2.92 11.01
N GLY A 195 -0.97 -1.62 11.12
CA GLY A 195 -2.30 -1.06 10.89
C GLY A 195 -2.83 -1.35 9.49
N GLY A 196 -1.97 -1.18 8.48
CA GLY A 196 -2.24 -1.58 7.10
C GLY A 196 -2.59 -3.06 6.99
N LEU A 197 -1.75 -3.95 7.53
CA LEU A 197 -1.99 -5.39 7.49
C LEU A 197 -3.34 -5.75 8.12
N ILE A 198 -3.65 -5.19 9.28
CA ILE A 198 -4.91 -5.43 10.01
C ILE A 198 -6.12 -5.07 9.15
N ILE A 199 -6.18 -3.87 8.58
CA ILE A 199 -7.34 -3.48 7.75
C ILE A 199 -7.45 -4.34 6.49
N GLY A 200 -6.32 -4.80 5.95
CA GLY A 200 -6.28 -5.77 4.87
C GLY A 200 -6.87 -7.13 5.25
N LEU A 201 -6.49 -7.66 6.42
CA LEU A 201 -7.05 -8.91 6.96
C LEU A 201 -8.55 -8.80 7.17
N ILE A 202 -9.02 -7.69 7.77
CA ILE A 202 -10.45 -7.42 8.00
C ILE A 202 -11.21 -7.43 6.68
N TYR A 203 -10.73 -6.68 5.68
CA TYR A 203 -11.39 -6.62 4.37
C TYR A 203 -11.38 -7.97 3.64
N GLY A 204 -10.26 -8.70 3.72
CA GLY A 204 -10.15 -10.05 3.17
C GLY A 204 -11.12 -11.04 3.83
N ILE A 205 -11.25 -11.01 5.16
CA ILE A 205 -12.19 -11.87 5.91
C ILE A 205 -13.63 -11.53 5.53
N TYR A 206 -13.96 -10.23 5.49
CA TYR A 206 -15.27 -9.76 5.05
C TYR A 206 -15.63 -10.34 3.67
N LEU A 207 -14.76 -10.17 2.67
CA LEU A 207 -15.04 -10.67 1.32
C LEU A 207 -15.06 -12.20 1.24
N ARG A 208 -14.22 -12.91 1.99
CA ARG A 208 -14.23 -14.38 2.06
C ARG A 208 -15.56 -14.90 2.61
N ASN A 209 -16.12 -14.24 3.62
CA ASN A 209 -17.38 -14.63 4.24
C ASN A 209 -18.58 -14.24 3.36
N THR A 210 -18.59 -13.03 2.79
CA THR A 210 -19.69 -12.55 1.95
C THR A 210 -19.73 -13.22 0.58
N TYR A 211 -18.57 -13.53 -0.01
CA TYR A 211 -18.46 -14.08 -1.38
C TYR A 211 -17.65 -15.37 -1.42
N LYS A 212 -18.02 -16.35 -0.59
CA LYS A 212 -17.28 -17.62 -0.38
C LYS A 212 -16.92 -18.35 -1.67
N ASN A 213 -17.87 -18.59 -2.57
CA ASN A 213 -17.61 -19.32 -3.82
C ASN A 213 -16.62 -18.57 -4.73
N LYS A 214 -16.78 -17.25 -4.85
CA LYS A 214 -15.91 -16.41 -5.68
C LYS A 214 -14.48 -16.36 -5.12
N THR A 215 -14.34 -16.21 -3.81
CA THR A 215 -13.03 -16.16 -3.16
C THR A 215 -12.32 -17.51 -3.16
N GLN A 216 -13.05 -18.63 -3.03
CA GLN A 216 -12.50 -19.97 -3.23
C GLN A 216 -12.01 -20.19 -4.66
N TYR A 217 -12.77 -19.74 -5.66
CA TYR A 217 -12.35 -19.80 -7.06
C TYR A 217 -11.04 -19.00 -7.28
N ILE A 218 -10.98 -17.76 -6.78
CA ILE A 218 -9.78 -16.91 -6.86
C ILE A 218 -8.59 -17.61 -6.19
N SER A 219 -8.78 -18.13 -4.97
CA SER A 219 -7.74 -18.82 -4.22
C SER A 219 -7.14 -20.00 -5.01
N ARG A 220 -7.98 -20.84 -5.63
CA ARG A 220 -7.55 -21.99 -6.46
C ARG A 220 -6.90 -21.58 -7.77
N HIS A 221 -7.26 -20.42 -8.32
CA HIS A 221 -6.70 -19.95 -9.59
C HIS A 221 -5.30 -19.35 -9.42
N PHE A 222 -5.03 -18.70 -8.29
CA PHE A 222 -3.76 -18.02 -8.02
C PHE A 222 -2.79 -18.79 -7.12
N SER A 223 -3.27 -19.76 -6.33
CA SER A 223 -2.43 -20.59 -5.45
C SER A 223 -2.12 -21.95 -6.05
#